data_AF-A0A7C5NS33-F1
#
_entry.id   AF-A0A7C5NS33-F1
#
_cell.length_a   1.000
_cell.length_b   1.000
_cell.length_c   1.000
_cell.angle_alpha   90.00
_cell.angle_beta   90.00
_cell.angle_gamma   90.00
#
_symmetry.space_group_name_H-M   'P 1'
#
loop_
_entity.id
_entity.type
_entity.pdbx_description
1 polymer ?
#
loop_
_entity_poly.entity_id
_entity_poly.type
_entity_poly.pdbx_seq_one_letter_code
_entity_poly.pdbx_strand_id
1 'polypeptide(L)'
;MKNSISTQTRNQRNNTLTKFIVFLSLVIFTLQFAYAQNVGIGTTTPESSAMLDVNSTNRGFLVPRMTSIQKDAISSPATGLLIYQTDNTPGFYLYTGTAWKKLSTDTDNKWLTTGNSGTTNGTDFIGTIDNLDIDIRTNNVIRVRITSQGQIEILNTGKSVFLGEGAGENDDLSDNNNTFIGHEAGNRNTTGSYNTATGYQALYFNTSGEKNTATGLQALYSNQSGKRNSALGIYSLYSNTEGNQNSSFGFKSLYSNNTGNYNSAFGDRALYSNTTGEKNTAYGHVALFNNSDRSGLVAIGDSALYNNGIGATDNLEAIKNTAVGSRTLYSNTTGTSNTAIGSKAMYSNTEGVQNTAMGANALQYNTGSVNSAFGAASMYHNTTGEMNAAFGRWSLFENREGNENTAIGYKALKSDTIGSNNTAVGTHALYYNKNRSHLVAVGDSALFYNSYGATENYHGKFNTAIGSNALHNNTKGYNNTAVGYKALYSDTTGEANTAIGSNALYK
;
A
#
# COMPACT_ATOMS: atom_id res chain seq x y z
N MET A 1 83.16 14.84 -122.63
CA MET A 1 81.76 14.97 -122.14
C MET A 1 81.12 13.59 -122.13
N LYS A 2 80.09 13.37 -121.30
CA LYS A 2 79.52 12.05 -120.93
C LYS A 2 80.48 11.20 -120.06
N ASN A 3 80.05 10.47 -119.02
CA ASN A 3 78.71 10.29 -118.44
C ASN A 3 78.71 10.58 -116.92
N SER A 4 77.69 11.30 -116.44
CA SER A 4 77.45 11.60 -115.03
C SER A 4 76.11 11.01 -114.57
N ILE A 5 75.87 9.72 -114.83
CA ILE A 5 74.57 9.05 -114.64
C ILE A 5 74.76 7.65 -114.06
N SER A 6 74.68 7.50 -112.73
CA SER A 6 74.48 6.20 -112.06
C SER A 6 74.06 6.29 -110.58
N THR A 7 74.40 7.37 -109.86
CA THR A 7 74.28 7.43 -108.39
C THR A 7 72.89 7.80 -107.86
N GLN A 8 72.05 8.55 -108.59
CA GLN A 8 70.74 8.98 -108.08
C GLN A 8 69.71 7.83 -107.96
N THR A 9 69.71 6.85 -108.86
CA THR A 9 68.72 5.76 -108.87
C THR A 9 68.87 4.75 -107.73
N ARG A 10 70.03 4.71 -107.05
CA ARG A 10 70.26 3.78 -105.94
C ARG A 10 69.61 4.26 -104.62
N ASN A 11 69.50 5.56 -104.39
CA ASN A 11 68.99 6.12 -103.13
C ASN A 11 67.45 6.12 -103.03
N GLN A 12 66.71 6.29 -104.13
CA GLN A 12 65.24 6.21 -104.06
C GLN A 12 64.73 4.82 -103.71
N ARG A 13 65.36 3.76 -104.22
CA ARG A 13 64.92 2.36 -104.02
C ARG A 13 65.04 1.90 -102.55
N ASN A 14 66.06 2.38 -101.84
CA ASN A 14 66.21 2.10 -100.41
C ASN A 14 65.13 2.82 -99.59
N ASN A 15 64.75 4.04 -99.97
CA ASN A 15 63.84 4.87 -99.17
C ASN A 15 62.38 4.36 -99.21
N THR A 16 61.95 3.71 -100.30
CA THR A 16 60.67 2.97 -100.33
C THR A 16 60.75 1.66 -99.55
N LEU A 17 61.85 0.90 -99.64
CA LEU A 17 62.00 -0.36 -98.92
C LEU A 17 62.00 -0.16 -97.40
N THR A 18 62.76 0.82 -96.90
CA THR A 18 62.79 1.17 -95.46
C THR A 18 61.42 1.65 -94.97
N LYS A 19 60.69 2.46 -95.75
CA LYS A 19 59.33 2.87 -95.39
C LYS A 19 58.34 1.70 -95.35
N PHE A 20 58.45 0.75 -96.28
CA PHE A 20 57.62 -0.46 -96.27
C PHE A 20 57.94 -1.36 -95.06
N ILE A 21 59.22 -1.52 -94.71
CA ILE A 21 59.65 -2.29 -93.54
C ILE A 21 59.21 -1.62 -92.23
N VAL A 22 59.31 -0.29 -92.11
CA VAL A 22 58.85 0.47 -90.92
C VAL A 22 57.33 0.46 -90.80
N PHE A 23 56.58 0.52 -91.91
CA PHE A 23 55.13 0.38 -91.90
C PHE A 23 54.71 -1.05 -91.49
N LEU A 24 55.37 -2.07 -92.05
CA LEU A 24 55.11 -3.47 -91.72
C LEU A 24 55.47 -3.79 -90.25
N SER A 25 56.56 -3.23 -89.70
CA SER A 25 56.88 -3.41 -88.29
C SER A 25 55.94 -2.66 -87.34
N LEU A 26 55.41 -1.49 -87.73
CA LEU A 26 54.33 -0.83 -86.98
C LEU A 26 53.06 -1.71 -86.92
N VAL A 27 52.67 -2.32 -88.05
CA VAL A 27 51.51 -3.22 -88.14
C VAL A 27 51.72 -4.51 -87.33
N ILE A 28 52.96 -5.02 -87.25
CA ILE A 28 53.28 -6.20 -86.44
C ILE A 28 53.32 -5.87 -84.93
N PHE A 29 53.84 -4.70 -84.53
CA PHE A 29 53.92 -4.31 -83.11
C PHE A 29 52.59 -3.84 -82.50
N THR A 30 51.57 -3.60 -83.32
CA THR A 30 50.22 -3.21 -82.86
C THR A 30 49.29 -4.42 -82.62
N LEU A 31 49.74 -5.64 -82.91
CA LEU A 31 49.05 -6.89 -82.58
C LEU A 31 49.25 -7.28 -81.10
N GLN A 32 48.86 -6.42 -80.16
CA GLN A 32 48.62 -6.88 -78.80
C GLN A 32 47.33 -7.71 -78.78
N PHE A 33 47.47 -9.01 -78.54
CA PHE A 33 46.34 -9.86 -78.18
C PHE A 33 45.80 -9.43 -76.82
N ALA A 34 44.76 -8.58 -76.85
CA ALA A 34 43.95 -8.27 -75.69
C ALA A 34 43.17 -9.53 -75.28
N TYR A 35 43.82 -10.39 -74.48
CA TYR A 35 43.14 -11.49 -73.80
C TYR A 35 42.08 -10.90 -72.88
N ALA A 36 40.81 -10.99 -73.28
CA ALA A 36 39.68 -10.74 -72.40
C ALA A 36 39.65 -11.88 -71.36
N GLN A 37 40.34 -11.68 -70.24
CA GLN A 37 40.44 -12.66 -69.15
C GLN A 37 39.12 -12.80 -68.36
N ASN A 38 38.16 -11.90 -68.60
CA ASN A 38 36.91 -11.74 -67.86
C ASN A 38 35.76 -11.71 -68.88
N VAL A 39 34.74 -12.55 -68.71
CA VAL A 39 33.58 -12.62 -69.61
C VAL A 39 32.54 -11.59 -69.19
N GLY A 40 32.38 -10.52 -69.97
CA GLY A 40 31.30 -9.56 -69.79
C GLY A 40 30.02 -9.93 -70.55
N ILE A 41 28.89 -9.95 -69.86
CA ILE A 41 27.55 -10.09 -70.43
C ILE A 41 26.74 -8.85 -70.05
N GLY A 42 26.39 -8.02 -71.02
CA GLY A 42 25.69 -6.74 -70.78
C GLY A 42 26.56 -5.58 -70.33
N THR A 43 27.87 -5.79 -70.15
CA THR A 43 28.88 -4.75 -69.91
C THR A 43 30.01 -4.82 -70.95
N THR A 44 30.57 -3.67 -71.31
CA THR A 44 31.79 -3.55 -72.13
C THR A 44 33.06 -3.40 -71.29
N THR A 45 32.91 -3.20 -69.98
CA THR A 45 33.99 -3.13 -68.99
C THR A 45 33.65 -4.10 -67.86
N PRO A 46 34.04 -5.39 -67.99
CA PRO A 46 33.80 -6.38 -66.94
C PRO A 46 34.59 -6.01 -65.68
N GLU A 47 34.01 -6.27 -64.50
CA GLU A 47 34.72 -6.06 -63.24
C GLU A 47 36.02 -6.86 -63.19
N SER A 48 37.11 -6.19 -62.80
CA SER A 48 38.48 -6.71 -62.98
C SER A 48 38.76 -7.98 -62.16
N SER A 49 38.03 -8.18 -61.06
CA SER A 49 38.09 -9.36 -60.18
C SER A 49 37.14 -10.51 -60.60
N ALA A 50 36.26 -10.29 -61.58
CA ALA A 50 35.21 -11.22 -61.95
C ALA A 50 35.48 -11.96 -63.28
N MET A 51 35.77 -13.26 -63.20
CA MET A 51 35.92 -14.15 -64.38
C MET A 51 34.67 -14.19 -65.26
N LEU A 52 33.49 -13.95 -64.67
CA LEU A 52 32.21 -13.76 -65.35
C LEU A 52 31.48 -12.59 -64.67
N ASP A 53 31.15 -11.56 -65.44
CA ASP A 53 30.38 -10.39 -65.02
C ASP A 53 29.09 -10.31 -65.86
N VAL A 54 27.93 -10.19 -65.20
CA VAL A 54 26.61 -10.21 -65.82
C VAL A 54 25.82 -8.99 -65.37
N ASN A 55 25.88 -7.92 -66.15
CA ASN A 55 25.22 -6.66 -65.87
C ASN A 55 23.86 -6.58 -66.59
N SER A 56 22.78 -6.48 -65.82
CA SER A 56 21.44 -6.16 -66.34
C SER A 56 20.54 -5.58 -65.26
N THR A 57 19.70 -4.62 -65.64
CA THR A 57 18.65 -4.04 -64.78
C THR A 57 17.28 -4.73 -64.94
N ASN A 58 17.14 -5.68 -65.87
CA ASN A 58 15.84 -6.30 -66.19
C ASN A 58 15.91 -7.80 -66.55
N ARG A 59 17.07 -8.45 -66.43
CA ARG A 59 17.26 -9.91 -66.62
C ARG A 59 18.15 -10.45 -65.51
N GLY A 60 17.87 -11.67 -65.06
CA GLY A 60 18.70 -12.39 -64.08
C GLY A 60 19.57 -13.46 -64.72
N PHE A 61 20.56 -13.96 -63.98
CA PHE A 61 21.36 -15.13 -64.37
C PHE A 61 20.59 -16.43 -64.12
N LEU A 62 20.39 -17.24 -65.16
CA LEU A 62 19.71 -18.54 -65.06
C LEU A 62 20.73 -19.66 -64.87
N VAL A 63 20.96 -20.07 -63.62
CA VAL A 63 21.80 -21.23 -63.28
C VAL A 63 21.22 -22.53 -63.89
N PRO A 64 22.03 -23.59 -64.06
CA PRO A 64 21.55 -24.89 -64.54
C PRO A 64 20.33 -25.40 -63.73
N ARG A 65 19.23 -25.69 -64.44
CA ARG A 65 17.96 -26.17 -63.86
C ARG A 65 17.81 -27.66 -64.09
N MET A 66 17.49 -28.43 -63.05
CA MET A 66 17.49 -29.89 -63.11
C MET A 66 16.62 -30.53 -62.01
N THR A 67 16.23 -31.79 -62.19
CA THR A 67 15.58 -32.60 -61.14
C THR A 67 16.56 -33.04 -60.06
N SER A 68 16.07 -33.49 -58.89
CA SER A 68 16.93 -34.08 -57.86
C SER A 68 17.72 -35.27 -58.41
N ILE A 69 17.08 -36.13 -59.22
CA ILE A 69 17.75 -37.28 -59.85
C ILE A 69 18.90 -36.82 -60.75
N GLN A 70 18.72 -35.75 -61.52
CA GLN A 70 19.78 -35.18 -62.37
C GLN A 70 20.88 -34.49 -61.55
N LYS A 71 20.53 -33.78 -60.47
CA LYS A 71 21.46 -33.18 -59.49
C LYS A 71 22.34 -34.25 -58.83
N ASP A 72 21.74 -35.36 -58.41
CA ASP A 72 22.42 -36.47 -57.74
C ASP A 72 23.19 -37.37 -58.72
N ALA A 73 22.89 -37.30 -60.02
CA ALA A 73 23.64 -37.94 -61.10
C ALA A 73 24.88 -37.13 -61.57
N ILE A 74 25.14 -35.93 -61.04
CA ILE A 74 26.39 -35.20 -61.33
C ILE A 74 27.55 -35.95 -60.67
N SER A 75 28.44 -36.53 -61.49
CA SER A 75 29.67 -37.18 -61.02
C SER A 75 30.69 -36.15 -60.54
N SER A 76 31.21 -36.31 -59.31
CA SER A 76 32.25 -35.46 -58.72
C SER A 76 31.97 -33.95 -58.80
N PRO A 77 30.82 -33.45 -58.30
CA PRO A 77 30.49 -32.03 -58.35
C PRO A 77 31.49 -31.19 -57.57
N ALA A 78 31.87 -30.04 -58.12
CA ALA A 78 32.81 -29.12 -57.48
C ALA A 78 32.19 -28.45 -56.24
N THR A 79 33.00 -28.24 -55.19
CA THR A 79 32.60 -27.39 -54.06
C THR A 79 32.24 -25.99 -54.54
N GLY A 80 31.07 -25.48 -54.15
CA GLY A 80 30.54 -24.21 -54.63
C GLY A 80 29.74 -24.30 -55.94
N LEU A 81 29.57 -25.48 -56.54
CA LEU A 81 28.70 -25.66 -57.70
C LEU A 81 27.25 -25.30 -57.34
N LEU A 82 26.67 -24.34 -58.08
CA LEU A 82 25.33 -23.80 -57.87
C LEU A 82 24.37 -24.27 -58.97
N ILE A 83 23.26 -24.88 -58.58
CA ILE A 83 22.17 -25.31 -59.47
C ILE A 83 20.82 -24.84 -58.94
N TYR A 84 19.76 -24.95 -59.74
CA TYR A 84 18.38 -24.79 -59.29
C TYR A 84 17.62 -26.12 -59.47
N GLN A 85 17.18 -26.72 -58.36
CA GLN A 85 16.39 -27.93 -58.38
C GLN A 85 14.93 -27.60 -58.72
N THR A 86 14.32 -28.34 -59.64
CA THR A 86 12.98 -28.06 -60.18
C THR A 86 11.84 -28.88 -59.55
N ASP A 87 12.15 -29.95 -58.83
CA ASP A 87 11.23 -30.87 -58.17
C ASP A 87 11.63 -31.10 -56.68
N ASN A 88 10.98 -32.03 -55.98
CA ASN A 88 11.39 -32.62 -54.70
C ASN A 88 12.03 -31.65 -53.68
N THR A 89 11.31 -30.56 -53.36
CA THR A 89 11.81 -29.34 -52.69
C THR A 89 12.57 -28.39 -53.62
N PRO A 90 11.89 -27.68 -54.55
CA PRO A 90 12.54 -26.76 -55.47
C PRO A 90 13.30 -25.62 -54.79
N GLY A 91 14.29 -25.06 -55.48
CA GLY A 91 15.11 -23.93 -55.02
C GLY A 91 16.55 -23.99 -55.51
N PHE A 92 17.37 -23.02 -55.11
CA PHE A 92 18.81 -23.06 -55.35
C PHE A 92 19.49 -24.07 -54.42
N TYR A 93 20.44 -24.84 -54.94
CA TYR A 93 21.29 -25.76 -54.18
C TYR A 93 22.76 -25.52 -54.48
N LEU A 94 23.57 -25.52 -53.43
CA LEU A 94 25.03 -25.42 -53.49
C LEU A 94 25.64 -26.76 -53.06
N TYR A 95 26.62 -27.28 -53.81
CA TYR A 95 27.38 -28.45 -53.37
C TYR A 95 28.49 -28.05 -52.39
N THR A 96 28.51 -28.65 -51.19
CA THR A 96 29.44 -28.30 -50.09
C THR A 96 30.79 -29.01 -50.16
N GLY A 97 31.07 -29.74 -51.25
CA GLY A 97 32.18 -30.70 -51.33
C GLY A 97 31.79 -32.11 -50.84
N THR A 98 30.73 -32.21 -50.01
CA THR A 98 30.24 -33.46 -49.41
C THR A 98 28.76 -33.74 -49.64
N ALA A 99 27.92 -32.71 -49.79
CA ALA A 99 26.48 -32.86 -50.01
C ALA A 99 25.89 -31.65 -50.75
N TRP A 100 24.74 -31.85 -51.38
CA TRP A 100 23.92 -30.75 -51.89
C TRP A 100 23.11 -30.11 -50.76
N LYS A 101 23.37 -28.85 -50.41
CA LYS A 101 22.54 -28.08 -49.48
C LYS A 101 21.69 -27.05 -50.23
N LYS A 102 20.39 -26.98 -49.90
CA LYS A 102 19.50 -25.91 -50.35
C LYS A 102 20.00 -24.58 -49.77
N LEU A 103 20.13 -23.57 -50.63
CA LEU A 103 20.28 -22.19 -50.18
C LEU A 103 18.92 -21.70 -49.70
N SER A 104 18.71 -21.86 -48.40
CA SER A 104 17.55 -21.36 -47.66
C SER A 104 17.51 -19.83 -47.72
N THR A 105 16.37 -19.26 -48.12
CA THR A 105 16.01 -17.90 -47.71
C THR A 105 15.64 -18.00 -46.23
N ASP A 106 16.63 -17.81 -45.37
CA ASP A 106 16.63 -18.40 -44.02
C ASP A 106 15.83 -17.59 -42.98
N THR A 107 14.65 -17.14 -43.38
CA THR A 107 13.66 -16.39 -42.59
C THR A 107 12.79 -17.30 -41.72
N ASP A 108 12.50 -18.51 -42.20
CA ASP A 108 11.34 -19.28 -41.76
C ASP A 108 11.57 -20.00 -40.41
N ASN A 109 12.84 -20.21 -40.04
CA ASN A 109 13.27 -20.91 -38.82
C ASN A 109 13.83 -19.94 -37.75
N LYS A 110 13.40 -18.67 -37.72
CA LYS A 110 13.89 -17.65 -36.79
C LYS A 110 12.75 -16.83 -36.19
N TRP A 111 12.93 -16.39 -34.95
CA TRP A 111 12.08 -15.34 -34.40
C TRP A 111 12.48 -13.99 -34.99
N LEU A 112 11.54 -13.30 -35.61
CA LEU A 112 11.75 -12.05 -36.32
C LEU A 112 11.69 -10.87 -35.34
N THR A 113 12.47 -9.82 -35.60
CA THR A 113 12.43 -8.57 -34.80
C THR A 113 11.10 -7.83 -34.91
N THR A 114 10.29 -8.13 -35.93
CA THR A 114 8.91 -7.66 -36.13
C THR A 114 7.85 -8.63 -35.63
N GLY A 115 8.25 -9.77 -35.03
CA GLY A 115 7.37 -10.87 -34.64
C GLY A 115 7.00 -11.83 -35.78
N ASN A 116 6.51 -13.01 -35.40
CA ASN A 116 6.10 -14.10 -36.29
C ASN A 116 4.57 -14.26 -36.24
N SER A 117 3.96 -14.75 -37.34
CA SER A 117 2.54 -15.09 -37.42
C SER A 117 2.35 -16.60 -37.58
N GLY A 118 1.17 -17.12 -37.21
CA GLY A 118 0.81 -18.52 -37.42
C GLY A 118 1.40 -19.54 -36.42
N THR A 119 1.86 -19.09 -35.25
CA THR A 119 2.50 -19.95 -34.24
C THR A 119 1.54 -20.92 -33.55
N THR A 120 2.04 -22.11 -33.23
CA THR A 120 1.33 -23.23 -32.61
C THR A 120 1.80 -23.42 -31.16
N ASN A 121 0.88 -23.31 -30.21
CA ASN A 121 1.17 -23.44 -28.78
C ASN A 121 1.79 -24.82 -28.45
N GLY A 122 2.87 -24.82 -27.67
CA GLY A 122 3.63 -26.02 -27.31
C GLY A 122 4.50 -26.61 -28.43
N THR A 123 4.55 -25.99 -29.62
CA THR A 123 5.45 -26.36 -30.73
C THR A 123 6.40 -25.22 -31.07
N ASP A 124 5.89 -24.00 -31.23
CA ASP A 124 6.69 -22.81 -31.54
C ASP A 124 6.94 -21.99 -30.28
N PHE A 125 8.19 -21.63 -30.00
CA PHE A 125 8.59 -20.90 -28.79
C PHE A 125 9.88 -20.08 -29.00
N ILE A 126 10.08 -19.09 -28.12
CA ILE A 126 11.37 -18.44 -27.92
C ILE A 126 12.02 -19.11 -26.70
N GLY A 127 13.16 -19.79 -26.87
CA GLY A 127 13.80 -20.52 -25.77
C GLY A 127 14.84 -21.53 -26.21
N THR A 128 15.17 -22.42 -25.29
CA THR A 128 16.16 -23.51 -25.38
C THR A 128 15.46 -24.88 -25.43
N ILE A 129 16.14 -25.89 -25.99
CA ILE A 129 15.71 -27.31 -25.95
C ILE A 129 16.56 -28.16 -24.99
N ASP A 130 17.61 -27.56 -24.45
CA ASP A 130 18.52 -28.09 -23.45
C ASP A 130 18.36 -27.33 -22.12
N ASN A 131 19.02 -27.81 -21.07
CA ASN A 131 18.93 -27.23 -19.72
C ASN A 131 19.82 -25.98 -19.60
N LEU A 132 19.57 -24.96 -20.43
CA LEU A 132 20.26 -23.68 -20.46
C LEU A 132 19.27 -22.53 -20.29
N ASP A 133 19.69 -21.50 -19.56
CA ASP A 133 18.92 -20.30 -19.27
C ASP A 133 18.79 -19.39 -20.51
N ILE A 134 17.68 -18.65 -20.64
CA ILE A 134 17.49 -17.63 -21.68
C ILE A 134 17.78 -16.22 -21.14
N ASP A 135 18.73 -15.53 -21.77
CA ASP A 135 19.21 -14.19 -21.41
C ASP A 135 18.69 -13.10 -22.38
N ILE A 136 17.93 -12.13 -21.87
CA ILE A 136 17.56 -10.91 -22.59
C ILE A 136 18.57 -9.81 -22.24
N ARG A 137 19.21 -9.21 -23.26
CA ARG A 137 20.34 -8.29 -23.11
C ARG A 137 20.08 -6.89 -23.70
N THR A 138 20.66 -5.86 -23.08
CA THR A 138 20.84 -4.52 -23.69
C THR A 138 22.30 -4.08 -23.56
N ASN A 139 22.91 -3.56 -24.64
CA ASN A 139 24.35 -3.29 -24.73
C ASN A 139 25.24 -4.48 -24.27
N ASN A 140 24.87 -5.70 -24.68
CA ASN A 140 25.45 -6.98 -24.24
C ASN A 140 25.37 -7.31 -22.72
N VAL A 141 24.81 -6.42 -21.89
CA VAL A 141 24.54 -6.66 -20.48
C VAL A 141 23.19 -7.37 -20.32
N ILE A 142 23.13 -8.45 -19.54
CA ILE A 142 21.89 -9.17 -19.25
C ILE A 142 21.00 -8.28 -18.37
N ARG A 143 19.71 -8.17 -18.73
CA ARG A 143 18.70 -7.36 -18.02
C ARG A 143 17.57 -8.21 -17.46
N VAL A 144 17.19 -9.27 -18.18
CA VAL A 144 16.27 -10.29 -17.69
C VAL A 144 16.86 -11.66 -18.04
N ARG A 145 16.76 -12.61 -17.12
CA ARG A 145 17.03 -14.03 -17.37
C ARG A 145 15.81 -14.85 -17.00
N ILE A 146 15.46 -15.85 -17.80
CA ILE A 146 14.58 -16.94 -17.35
C ILE A 146 15.46 -18.17 -17.15
N THR A 147 15.51 -18.67 -15.92
CA THR A 147 16.39 -19.78 -15.56
C THR A 147 15.80 -21.13 -15.96
N SER A 148 16.66 -22.11 -16.16
CA SER A 148 16.34 -23.54 -16.26
C SER A 148 15.64 -24.12 -15.02
N GLN A 149 15.59 -23.37 -13.91
CA GLN A 149 14.82 -23.68 -12.70
C GLN A 149 13.47 -22.93 -12.62
N GLY A 150 13.11 -22.16 -13.66
CA GLY A 150 11.81 -21.47 -13.77
C GLY A 150 11.70 -20.13 -13.05
N GLN A 151 12.80 -19.50 -12.62
CA GLN A 151 12.76 -18.13 -12.11
C GLN A 151 12.85 -17.11 -13.25
N ILE A 152 12.26 -15.92 -13.06
CA ILE A 152 12.56 -14.72 -13.84
C ILE A 152 13.42 -13.81 -12.96
N GLU A 153 14.68 -13.62 -13.36
CA GLU A 153 15.61 -12.70 -12.71
C GLU A 153 15.62 -11.36 -13.46
N ILE A 154 15.63 -10.24 -12.72
CA ILE A 154 15.85 -8.90 -13.28
C ILE A 154 17.21 -8.40 -12.78
N LEU A 155 18.09 -8.01 -13.70
CA LEU A 155 19.50 -7.76 -13.42
C LEU A 155 19.90 -6.30 -13.65
N ASN A 156 20.23 -5.63 -12.55
CA ASN A 156 20.79 -4.28 -12.48
C ASN A 156 21.66 -4.16 -11.21
N THR A 157 22.51 -3.12 -11.15
CA THR A 157 23.37 -2.86 -9.99
C THR A 157 22.60 -2.47 -8.73
N GLY A 158 21.34 -2.03 -8.86
CA GLY A 158 20.47 -1.73 -7.74
C GLY A 158 19.95 -2.98 -7.02
N LYS A 159 20.04 -4.18 -7.63
CA LYS A 159 19.29 -5.38 -7.22
C LYS A 159 17.77 -5.14 -7.14
N SER A 160 17.25 -4.17 -7.89
CA SER A 160 15.85 -3.73 -7.84
C SER A 160 14.99 -4.42 -8.89
N VAL A 161 13.73 -4.69 -8.59
CA VAL A 161 12.71 -5.17 -9.54
C VAL A 161 11.86 -3.99 -9.99
N PHE A 162 11.83 -3.72 -11.30
CA PHE A 162 10.98 -2.69 -11.90
C PHE A 162 10.11 -3.30 -13.00
N LEU A 163 8.78 -3.13 -12.91
CA LEU A 163 7.82 -3.70 -13.85
C LEU A 163 6.66 -2.72 -14.12
N GLY A 164 6.83 -1.87 -15.13
CA GLY A 164 5.84 -0.89 -15.56
C GLY A 164 6.52 0.28 -16.28
N GLU A 165 5.77 1.01 -17.11
CA GLU A 165 6.25 2.25 -17.73
C GLU A 165 6.63 3.27 -16.64
N GLY A 166 7.86 3.78 -16.69
CA GLY A 166 8.39 4.74 -15.71
C GLY A 166 8.55 4.20 -14.27
N ALA A 167 8.46 2.88 -14.05
CA ALA A 167 8.66 2.30 -12.72
C ALA A 167 10.15 2.38 -12.32
N GLY A 168 10.46 3.10 -11.25
CA GLY A 168 11.85 3.32 -10.79
C GLY A 168 12.75 4.14 -11.73
N GLU A 169 12.17 4.92 -12.65
CA GLU A 169 12.91 5.60 -13.75
C GLU A 169 14.11 6.46 -13.32
N ASN A 170 14.07 7.06 -12.11
CA ASN A 170 15.13 7.93 -11.60
C ASN A 170 16.09 7.24 -10.60
N ASP A 171 15.90 5.93 -10.31
CA ASP A 171 16.65 5.18 -9.30
C ASP A 171 18.14 5.09 -9.70
N ASP A 172 19.05 5.47 -8.80
CA ASP A 172 20.49 5.53 -9.11
C ASP A 172 21.18 4.16 -9.25
N LEU A 173 20.43 3.08 -9.01
CA LEU A 173 20.89 1.70 -9.06
C LEU A 173 22.09 1.40 -8.13
N SER A 174 22.19 2.08 -6.98
CA SER A 174 23.28 1.92 -5.99
C SER A 174 22.97 0.90 -4.89
N ASP A 175 22.71 -0.37 -5.25
CA ASP A 175 22.29 -1.42 -4.31
C ASP A 175 20.98 -1.10 -3.53
N ASN A 176 20.04 -0.42 -4.18
CA ASN A 176 18.79 0.04 -3.56
C ASN A 176 17.81 -1.07 -3.14
N ASN A 177 17.85 -2.28 -3.72
CA ASN A 177 16.97 -3.42 -3.39
C ASN A 177 15.47 -3.06 -3.37
N ASN A 178 14.99 -2.27 -4.34
CA ASN A 178 13.59 -1.85 -4.46
C ASN A 178 12.73 -2.87 -5.22
N THR A 179 11.40 -2.80 -5.10
CA THR A 179 10.45 -3.58 -5.91
C THR A 179 9.27 -2.70 -6.30
N PHE A 180 9.26 -2.19 -7.54
CA PHE A 180 8.23 -1.28 -8.06
C PHE A 180 7.48 -1.91 -9.24
N ILE A 181 6.15 -2.07 -9.08
CA ILE A 181 5.28 -2.77 -10.03
C ILE A 181 4.05 -1.91 -10.33
N GLY A 182 3.91 -1.49 -11.59
CA GLY A 182 2.86 -0.59 -12.07
C GLY A 182 3.42 0.68 -12.71
N HIS A 183 2.60 1.32 -13.55
CA HIS A 183 2.95 2.59 -14.20
C HIS A 183 3.35 3.65 -13.17
N GLU A 184 4.55 4.22 -13.35
CA GLU A 184 5.19 5.20 -12.48
C GLU A 184 5.34 4.80 -10.99
N ALA A 185 5.31 3.51 -10.67
CA ALA A 185 5.58 3.05 -9.31
C ALA A 185 7.01 3.44 -8.88
N GLY A 186 7.14 4.17 -7.77
CA GLY A 186 8.43 4.69 -7.27
C GLY A 186 9.19 5.60 -8.25
N ASN A 187 8.52 6.25 -9.21
CA ASN A 187 9.15 6.96 -10.33
C ASN A 187 10.27 7.94 -9.93
N ARG A 188 10.06 8.76 -8.87
CA ARG A 188 11.01 9.80 -8.42
C ARG A 188 12.03 9.32 -7.40
N ASN A 189 12.15 8.01 -7.20
CA ASN A 189 13.21 7.48 -6.36
C ASN A 189 14.58 7.77 -6.93
N THR A 190 15.49 8.23 -6.09
CA THR A 190 16.88 8.49 -6.47
C THR A 190 17.83 7.63 -5.63
N THR A 191 17.63 7.59 -4.31
CA THR A 191 18.53 6.89 -3.35
C THR A 191 17.80 6.14 -2.22
N GLY A 192 16.47 6.07 -2.27
CA GLY A 192 15.64 5.44 -1.26
C GLY A 192 15.62 3.91 -1.42
N SER A 193 16.11 3.17 -0.44
CA SER A 193 16.32 1.72 -0.54
C SER A 193 15.32 0.86 0.24
N TYR A 194 15.20 -0.41 -0.16
CA TYR A 194 14.35 -1.46 0.42
C TYR A 194 12.84 -1.15 0.37
N ASN A 195 12.39 -0.36 -0.62
CA ASN A 195 10.99 0.00 -0.76
C ASN A 195 10.23 -0.98 -1.68
N THR A 196 9.00 -1.31 -1.32
CA THR A 196 8.05 -2.05 -2.16
C THR A 196 6.91 -1.12 -2.56
N ALA A 197 6.63 -1.00 -3.86
CA ALA A 197 5.51 -0.20 -4.39
C ALA A 197 4.74 -0.99 -5.47
N THR A 198 3.44 -1.21 -5.27
CA THR A 198 2.60 -2.00 -6.19
C THR A 198 1.29 -1.26 -6.50
N GLY A 199 1.16 -0.77 -7.73
CA GLY A 199 0.00 -0.02 -8.21
C GLY A 199 0.40 1.26 -8.98
N TYR A 200 -0.55 1.81 -9.73
CA TYR A 200 -0.36 3.07 -10.46
C TYR A 200 0.08 4.19 -9.50
N GLN A 201 1.24 4.79 -9.78
CA GLN A 201 1.87 5.85 -8.98
C GLN A 201 1.98 5.54 -7.47
N ALA A 202 2.07 4.27 -7.08
CA ALA A 202 2.42 3.91 -5.72
C ALA A 202 3.83 4.44 -5.40
N LEU A 203 4.03 5.08 -4.24
CA LEU A 203 5.31 5.63 -3.79
C LEU A 203 5.93 6.73 -4.70
N TYR A 204 5.15 7.37 -5.58
CA TYR A 204 5.64 8.18 -6.72
C TYR A 204 6.75 9.18 -6.40
N PHE A 205 6.58 10.04 -5.38
CA PHE A 205 7.52 11.13 -5.06
C PHE A 205 8.71 10.74 -4.16
N ASN A 206 8.81 9.48 -3.72
CA ASN A 206 9.81 9.06 -2.72
C ASN A 206 11.22 9.19 -3.27
N THR A 207 12.01 10.16 -2.80
CA THR A 207 13.39 10.37 -3.27
C THR A 207 14.43 9.56 -2.50
N SER A 208 14.31 9.54 -1.17
CA SER A 208 15.32 9.03 -0.23
C SER A 208 14.73 8.27 0.99
N GLY A 209 13.40 8.14 1.03
CA GLY A 209 12.71 7.32 2.02
C GLY A 209 13.05 5.83 1.84
N GLU A 210 13.20 5.12 2.97
CA GLU A 210 13.62 3.72 3.00
C GLU A 210 12.56 2.81 3.61
N LYS A 211 12.60 1.53 3.23
CA LYS A 211 11.89 0.43 3.93
C LYS A 211 10.38 0.63 3.99
N ASN A 212 9.82 1.38 3.04
CA ASN A 212 8.39 1.62 2.93
C ASN A 212 7.72 0.52 2.09
N THR A 213 6.47 0.19 2.42
CA THR A 213 5.61 -0.69 1.61
C THR A 213 4.35 0.08 1.21
N ALA A 214 4.08 0.19 -0.09
CA ALA A 214 2.94 0.92 -0.64
C ALA A 214 2.21 0.08 -1.68
N THR A 215 0.95 -0.29 -1.42
CA THR A 215 0.16 -1.16 -2.30
C THR A 215 -1.22 -0.59 -2.53
N GLY A 216 -1.55 -0.27 -3.78
CA GLY A 216 -2.78 0.39 -4.20
C GLY A 216 -2.53 1.66 -5.00
N LEU A 217 -3.57 2.14 -5.71
CA LEU A 217 -3.55 3.40 -6.46
C LEU A 217 -3.08 4.55 -5.57
N GLN A 218 -1.95 5.17 -5.93
CA GLN A 218 -1.38 6.34 -5.25
C GLN A 218 -1.23 6.14 -3.72
N ALA A 219 -0.94 4.92 -3.28
CA ALA A 219 -0.52 4.65 -1.90
C ALA A 219 0.85 5.29 -1.63
N LEU A 220 1.01 5.98 -0.49
CA LEU A 220 2.22 6.70 -0.09
C LEU A 220 2.74 7.75 -1.12
N TYR A 221 1.86 8.27 -1.98
CA TYR A 221 2.20 9.03 -3.19
C TYR A 221 3.19 10.18 -2.99
N SER A 222 3.02 10.98 -1.93
CA SER A 222 3.78 12.22 -1.68
C SER A 222 5.04 12.04 -0.84
N ASN A 223 5.39 10.79 -0.45
CA ASN A 223 6.53 10.53 0.43
C ASN A 223 7.81 11.08 -0.20
N GLN A 224 8.75 11.59 0.60
CA GLN A 224 10.03 12.11 0.09
C GLN A 224 11.19 11.44 0.83
N SER A 225 11.22 11.61 2.15
CA SER A 225 12.28 11.11 3.05
C SER A 225 11.75 10.15 4.13
N GLY A 226 10.43 10.11 4.35
CA GLY A 226 9.80 9.28 5.39
C GLY A 226 10.09 7.79 5.24
N LYS A 227 10.32 7.10 6.38
CA LYS A 227 10.86 5.73 6.40
C LYS A 227 9.98 4.76 7.17
N ARG A 228 10.07 3.46 6.81
CA ARG A 228 9.39 2.33 7.48
C ARG A 228 7.86 2.44 7.52
N ASN A 229 7.25 3.14 6.58
CA ASN A 229 5.79 3.26 6.50
C ASN A 229 5.17 2.08 5.75
N SER A 230 3.99 1.64 6.17
CA SER A 230 3.19 0.60 5.50
C SER A 230 1.84 1.18 5.08
N ALA A 231 1.54 1.18 3.78
CA ALA A 231 0.35 1.74 3.18
C ALA A 231 -0.33 0.73 2.26
N LEU A 232 -1.38 0.06 2.72
CA LEU A 232 -2.21 -0.86 1.92
C LEU A 232 -3.59 -0.26 1.68
N GLY A 233 -3.84 0.23 0.47
CA GLY A 233 -5.13 0.78 0.07
C GLY A 233 -5.00 1.98 -0.85
N ILE A 234 -6.04 2.19 -1.67
CA ILE A 234 -6.14 3.33 -2.57
C ILE A 234 -6.10 4.63 -1.76
N TYR A 235 -5.16 5.52 -2.09
CA TYR A 235 -4.87 6.76 -1.37
C TYR A 235 -4.50 6.60 0.13
N SER A 236 -4.04 5.42 0.57
CA SER A 236 -3.50 5.23 1.92
C SER A 236 -2.20 6.06 2.10
N LEU A 237 -2.09 6.83 3.19
CA LEU A 237 -0.91 7.67 3.50
C LEU A 237 -0.54 8.69 2.37
N TYR A 238 -1.51 9.10 1.56
CA TYR A 238 -1.28 9.85 0.31
C TYR A 238 -0.38 11.09 0.44
N SER A 239 -0.59 11.93 1.46
CA SER A 239 0.12 13.20 1.64
C SER A 239 1.43 13.12 2.44
N ASN A 240 1.82 11.94 2.94
CA ASN A 240 3.00 11.80 3.83
C ASN A 240 4.24 12.34 3.13
N THR A 241 5.11 13.09 3.80
CA THR A 241 6.36 13.61 3.20
C THR A 241 7.58 13.06 3.95
N GLU A 242 7.62 13.32 5.25
CA GLU A 242 8.72 12.96 6.16
C GLU A 242 8.29 12.01 7.29
N GLY A 243 6.99 11.83 7.52
CA GLY A 243 6.45 11.03 8.62
C GLY A 243 6.92 9.56 8.56
N ASN A 244 7.23 8.98 9.73
CA ASN A 244 7.91 7.69 9.87
C ASN A 244 7.11 6.65 10.67
N GLN A 245 7.36 5.38 10.36
CA GLN A 245 6.81 4.23 11.08
C GLN A 245 5.28 4.24 11.21
N ASN A 246 4.59 4.83 10.23
CA ASN A 246 3.13 4.82 10.15
C ASN A 246 2.62 3.54 9.48
N SER A 247 1.55 2.97 10.02
CA SER A 247 0.82 1.82 9.49
C SER A 247 -0.57 2.27 9.04
N SER A 248 -0.92 2.09 7.77
CA SER A 248 -2.15 2.60 7.18
C SER A 248 -2.80 1.62 6.20
N PHE A 249 -4.00 1.15 6.53
CA PHE A 249 -4.67 0.04 5.86
C PHE A 249 -6.14 0.39 5.57
N GLY A 250 -6.47 0.76 4.33
CA GLY A 250 -7.82 1.18 3.95
C GLY A 250 -7.86 2.22 2.82
N PHE A 251 -9.06 2.51 2.31
CA PHE A 251 -9.28 3.62 1.38
C PHE A 251 -9.11 4.94 2.13
N LYS A 252 -8.19 5.80 1.68
CA LYS A 252 -7.89 7.10 2.32
C LYS A 252 -7.60 7.02 3.83
N SER A 253 -7.08 5.90 4.34
CA SER A 253 -6.56 5.85 5.71
C SER A 253 -5.30 6.72 5.83
N LEU A 254 -5.21 7.47 6.93
CA LEU A 254 -4.13 8.43 7.22
C LEU A 254 -3.83 9.43 6.07
N TYR A 255 -4.84 9.76 5.26
CA TYR A 255 -4.68 10.44 3.97
C TYR A 255 -3.86 11.74 4.04
N SER A 256 -4.12 12.58 5.05
CA SER A 256 -3.56 13.92 5.15
C SER A 256 -2.22 14.00 5.89
N ASN A 257 -1.67 12.86 6.32
CA ASN A 257 -0.45 12.86 7.15
C ASN A 257 0.68 13.57 6.41
N ASN A 258 1.51 14.33 7.12
CA ASN A 258 2.60 15.08 6.53
C ASN A 258 3.92 14.65 7.21
N THR A 259 4.03 14.94 8.50
CA THR A 259 5.21 14.64 9.33
C THR A 259 4.90 13.79 10.58
N GLY A 260 3.62 13.52 10.88
CA GLY A 260 3.22 12.72 12.03
C GLY A 260 3.81 11.30 12.00
N ASN A 261 4.27 10.81 13.16
CA ASN A 261 5.00 9.54 13.29
C ASN A 261 4.25 8.50 14.15
N TYR A 262 4.57 7.22 13.94
CA TYR A 262 4.10 6.08 14.75
C TYR A 262 2.56 5.89 14.78
N ASN A 263 1.82 6.41 13.80
CA ASN A 263 0.37 6.26 13.74
C ASN A 263 -0.05 4.90 13.14
N SER A 264 -1.18 4.38 13.58
CA SER A 264 -1.76 3.11 13.13
C SER A 264 -3.22 3.30 12.74
N ALA A 265 -3.52 3.36 11.44
CA ALA A 265 -4.84 3.60 10.88
C ALA A 265 -5.34 2.38 10.08
N PHE A 266 -6.47 1.78 10.48
CA PHE A 266 -7.03 0.57 9.87
C PHE A 266 -8.53 0.78 9.61
N GLY A 267 -8.92 0.98 8.36
CA GLY A 267 -10.30 1.21 7.94
C GLY A 267 -10.43 2.33 6.92
N ASP A 268 -11.58 2.37 6.23
CA ASP A 268 -11.92 3.49 5.34
C ASP A 268 -11.90 4.81 6.12
N ARG A 269 -11.11 5.77 5.61
CA ARG A 269 -10.92 7.12 6.19
C ARG A 269 -10.53 7.13 7.68
N ALA A 270 -9.94 6.06 8.20
CA ALA A 270 -9.38 6.03 9.55
C ALA A 270 -8.28 7.10 9.68
N LEU A 271 -8.39 7.98 10.67
CA LEU A 271 -7.44 9.06 10.99
C LEU A 271 -7.12 9.97 9.79
N TYR A 272 -8.15 10.26 8.97
CA TYR A 272 -8.07 10.95 7.69
C TYR A 272 -7.37 12.31 7.73
N SER A 273 -7.68 13.15 8.73
CA SER A 273 -7.26 14.56 8.79
C SER A 273 -5.92 14.80 9.49
N ASN A 274 -5.26 13.75 9.99
CA ASN A 274 -4.00 13.88 10.73
C ASN A 274 -2.92 14.46 9.83
N THR A 275 -2.14 15.43 10.30
CA THR A 275 -1.04 16.06 9.58
C THR A 275 0.28 15.88 10.34
N THR A 276 0.28 16.17 11.64
CA THR A 276 1.45 16.14 12.52
C THR A 276 1.27 15.28 13.76
N GLY A 277 0.04 14.88 14.10
CA GLY A 277 -0.25 14.08 15.30
C GLY A 277 0.49 12.74 15.31
N GLU A 278 0.94 12.31 16.48
CA GLU A 278 1.78 11.12 16.66
C GLU A 278 1.14 10.03 17.53
N LYS A 279 1.60 8.79 17.34
CA LYS A 279 1.35 7.64 18.24
C LYS A 279 -0.16 7.34 18.41
N ASN A 280 -0.96 7.71 17.41
CA ASN A 280 -2.41 7.52 17.41
C ASN A 280 -2.78 6.15 16.81
N THR A 281 -3.71 5.44 17.44
CA THR A 281 -4.28 4.18 16.96
C THR A 281 -5.74 4.39 16.59
N ALA A 282 -6.09 4.24 15.31
CA ALA A 282 -7.44 4.33 14.78
C ALA A 282 -7.80 3.04 14.03
N TYR A 283 -8.81 2.31 14.50
CA TYR A 283 -9.29 1.07 13.87
C TYR A 283 -10.81 1.15 13.68
N GLY A 284 -11.26 1.30 12.45
CA GLY A 284 -12.68 1.41 12.08
C GLY A 284 -12.93 2.48 11.01
N HIS A 285 -14.07 2.36 10.34
CA HIS A 285 -14.59 3.39 9.43
C HIS A 285 -14.68 4.75 10.15
N VAL A 286 -14.05 5.78 9.57
CA VAL A 286 -13.93 7.15 10.11
C VAL A 286 -13.56 7.24 11.59
N ALA A 287 -12.83 6.26 12.13
CA ALA A 287 -12.25 6.37 13.47
C ALA A 287 -11.24 7.53 13.51
N LEU A 288 -11.35 8.41 14.52
CA LEU A 288 -10.45 9.55 14.75
C LEU A 288 -10.36 10.55 13.56
N PHE A 289 -11.44 10.69 12.79
CA PHE A 289 -11.46 11.33 11.47
C PHE A 289 -10.99 12.79 11.41
N ASN A 290 -11.45 13.66 12.32
CA ASN A 290 -11.12 15.10 12.32
C ASN A 290 -9.83 15.46 13.08
N ASN A 291 -9.10 14.47 13.62
CA ASN A 291 -7.90 14.72 14.40
C ASN A 291 -6.76 15.23 13.51
N SER A 292 -6.34 16.48 13.68
CA SER A 292 -5.24 17.12 12.95
C SER A 292 -3.86 16.79 13.52
N ASP A 293 -3.64 17.11 14.78
CA ASP A 293 -2.31 17.31 15.37
C ASP A 293 -2.21 16.81 16.82
N ARG A 294 -3.31 16.32 17.40
CA ARG A 294 -3.36 15.73 18.74
C ARG A 294 -2.80 14.30 18.71
N SER A 295 -2.22 13.86 19.84
CA SER A 295 -1.33 12.70 19.90
C SER A 295 -1.63 11.75 21.06
N GLY A 296 -1.22 10.49 20.93
CA GLY A 296 -1.37 9.44 21.95
C GLY A 296 -2.81 8.98 22.16
N LEU A 297 -3.59 8.92 21.08
CA LEU A 297 -5.03 8.60 21.10
C LEU A 297 -5.30 7.16 20.67
N VAL A 298 -6.35 6.54 21.23
CA VAL A 298 -6.82 5.20 20.83
C VAL A 298 -8.30 5.27 20.47
N ALA A 299 -8.66 4.89 19.24
CA ALA A 299 -10.00 4.97 18.68
C ALA A 299 -10.33 3.67 17.91
N ILE A 300 -10.95 2.70 18.58
CA ILE A 300 -11.25 1.37 18.03
C ILE A 300 -12.77 1.20 17.91
N GLY A 301 -13.30 1.48 16.72
CA GLY A 301 -14.71 1.34 16.37
C GLY A 301 -15.16 2.36 15.31
N ASP A 302 -16.25 2.05 14.60
CA ASP A 302 -16.88 2.99 13.66
C ASP A 302 -17.16 4.33 14.35
N SER A 303 -16.60 5.42 13.79
CA SER A 303 -16.77 6.78 14.29
C SER A 303 -16.32 7.00 15.75
N ALA A 304 -15.40 6.20 16.30
CA ALA A 304 -14.80 6.47 17.61
C ALA A 304 -13.94 7.75 17.57
N LEU A 305 -14.05 8.63 18.58
CA LEU A 305 -13.35 9.93 18.67
C LEU A 305 -13.45 10.82 17.40
N TYR A 306 -14.58 10.75 16.69
CA TYR A 306 -14.74 11.37 15.37
C TYR A 306 -14.40 12.88 15.32
N ASN A 307 -14.76 13.65 16.36
CA ASN A 307 -14.55 15.11 16.44
C ASN A 307 -13.29 15.55 17.20
N ASN A 308 -12.44 14.62 17.65
CA ASN A 308 -11.34 14.92 18.58
C ASN A 308 -10.35 15.94 18.02
N GLY A 309 -10.14 17.05 18.75
CA GLY A 309 -9.25 18.15 18.39
C GLY A 309 -9.95 19.35 17.74
N ILE A 310 -11.22 19.25 17.35
CA ILE A 310 -11.97 20.40 16.80
C ILE A 310 -12.07 21.50 17.85
N GLY A 311 -11.56 22.69 17.52
CA GLY A 311 -11.60 23.87 18.39
C GLY A 311 -10.50 23.93 19.46
N ALA A 312 -9.69 22.87 19.62
CA ALA A 312 -8.56 22.86 20.54
C ALA A 312 -7.47 23.85 20.08
N THR A 313 -6.96 24.65 21.02
CA THR A 313 -5.96 25.71 20.83
C THR A 313 -4.66 25.44 21.59
N ASP A 314 -4.70 24.65 22.67
CA ASP A 314 -3.53 24.25 23.46
C ASP A 314 -3.08 22.81 23.11
N ASN A 315 -1.81 22.47 23.41
CA ASN A 315 -1.26 21.14 23.15
C ASN A 315 -1.64 20.07 24.21
N LEU A 316 -2.26 20.48 25.31
CA LEU A 316 -2.78 19.61 26.38
C LEU A 316 -4.28 19.27 26.22
N GLU A 317 -4.98 19.91 25.28
CA GLU A 317 -6.37 19.60 24.93
C GLU A 317 -6.45 18.38 24.00
N ALA A 318 -7.55 17.62 24.06
CA ALA A 318 -7.89 16.52 23.16
C ALA A 318 -6.80 15.41 23.01
N ILE A 319 -5.97 15.20 24.03
CA ILE A 319 -4.92 14.17 24.05
C ILE A 319 -5.22 13.02 25.03
N LYS A 320 -4.53 11.90 24.85
CA LYS A 320 -4.55 10.72 25.77
C LYS A 320 -5.93 10.08 25.95
N ASN A 321 -6.89 10.36 25.07
CA ASN A 321 -8.20 9.73 25.09
C ASN A 321 -8.15 8.30 24.53
N THR A 322 -8.82 7.37 25.21
CA THR A 322 -9.03 5.99 24.76
C THR A 322 -10.53 5.77 24.54
N ALA A 323 -10.89 5.29 23.35
CA ALA A 323 -12.26 5.05 22.91
C ALA A 323 -12.36 3.68 22.20
N VAL A 324 -13.09 2.73 22.78
CA VAL A 324 -13.25 1.37 22.22
C VAL A 324 -14.73 1.02 22.09
N GLY A 325 -15.28 1.17 20.89
CA GLY A 325 -16.68 0.93 20.55
C GLY A 325 -17.17 1.86 19.43
N SER A 326 -18.30 1.54 18.80
CA SER A 326 -18.91 2.44 17.82
C SER A 326 -19.39 3.72 18.49
N ARG A 327 -19.02 4.88 17.92
CA ARG A 327 -19.38 6.23 18.40
C ARG A 327 -19.01 6.50 19.86
N THR A 328 -17.98 5.83 20.36
CA THR A 328 -17.39 6.09 21.67
C THR A 328 -16.61 7.41 21.64
N LEU A 329 -16.83 8.30 22.62
CA LEU A 329 -16.29 9.67 22.65
C LEU A 329 -16.52 10.47 21.33
N TYR A 330 -17.66 10.24 20.66
CA TYR A 330 -17.94 10.80 19.33
C TYR A 330 -17.83 12.33 19.26
N SER A 331 -18.41 13.04 20.23
CA SER A 331 -18.44 14.52 20.28
C SER A 331 -17.26 15.17 21.00
N ASN A 332 -16.20 14.43 21.36
CA ASN A 332 -15.06 15.01 22.06
C ASN A 332 -14.35 16.05 21.21
N THR A 333 -14.17 17.26 21.74
CA THR A 333 -13.56 18.41 21.07
C THR A 333 -12.22 18.73 21.70
N THR A 334 -12.22 19.06 23.00
CA THR A 334 -11.05 19.46 23.80
C THR A 334 -10.79 18.58 25.02
N GLY A 335 -11.75 17.74 25.43
CA GLY A 335 -11.64 16.88 26.61
C GLY A 335 -10.46 15.92 26.54
N THR A 336 -9.74 15.76 27.67
CA THR A 336 -8.42 15.10 27.72
C THR A 336 -8.39 13.95 28.74
N SER A 337 -7.59 12.92 28.45
CA SER A 337 -7.32 11.75 29.30
C SER A 337 -8.57 10.94 29.71
N ASN A 338 -9.60 10.91 28.86
CA ASN A 338 -10.81 10.11 29.09
C ASN A 338 -10.62 8.66 28.58
N THR A 339 -11.15 7.67 29.31
CA THR A 339 -11.10 6.25 28.93
C THR A 339 -12.51 5.68 28.80
N ALA A 340 -12.99 5.49 27.58
CA ALA A 340 -14.35 5.02 27.29
C ALA A 340 -14.33 3.69 26.50
N ILE A 341 -15.11 2.71 26.97
CA ILE A 341 -15.24 1.37 26.38
C ILE A 341 -16.72 0.99 26.33
N GLY A 342 -17.21 0.61 25.15
CA GLY A 342 -18.61 0.31 24.87
C GLY A 342 -19.24 1.30 23.88
N SER A 343 -20.17 0.79 23.06
CA SER A 343 -20.89 1.60 22.06
C SER A 343 -21.56 2.81 22.71
N LYS A 344 -21.34 4.01 22.13
CA LYS A 344 -21.79 5.31 22.65
C LYS A 344 -21.40 5.64 24.11
N ALA A 345 -20.40 4.96 24.69
CA ALA A 345 -19.83 5.41 25.95
C ALA A 345 -19.23 6.82 25.77
N MET A 346 -19.57 7.74 26.68
CA MET A 346 -19.21 9.17 26.61
C MET A 346 -19.53 9.87 25.27
N TYR A 347 -20.62 9.49 24.59
CA TYR A 347 -20.97 10.00 23.27
C TYR A 347 -20.93 11.53 23.15
N SER A 348 -21.47 12.24 24.15
CA SER A 348 -21.67 13.71 24.13
C SER A 348 -20.58 14.51 24.83
N ASN A 349 -19.55 13.86 25.39
CA ASN A 349 -18.48 14.55 26.10
C ASN A 349 -17.64 15.38 25.15
N THR A 350 -17.73 16.71 25.26
CA THR A 350 -16.97 17.70 24.49
C THR A 350 -15.64 18.03 25.19
N GLU A 351 -15.73 18.52 26.42
CA GLU A 351 -14.64 19.18 27.16
C GLU A 351 -14.24 18.44 28.45
N GLY A 352 -15.11 17.59 29.00
CA GLY A 352 -14.90 16.90 30.28
C GLY A 352 -13.61 16.07 30.32
N VAL A 353 -12.93 16.08 31.47
CA VAL A 353 -11.55 15.58 31.65
C VAL A 353 -11.49 14.37 32.61
N GLN A 354 -10.54 13.45 32.39
CA GLN A 354 -10.22 12.34 33.31
C GLN A 354 -11.39 11.39 33.67
N ASN A 355 -12.43 11.32 32.84
CA ASN A 355 -13.54 10.39 33.06
C ASN A 355 -13.18 8.97 32.59
N THR A 356 -13.74 7.95 33.25
CA THR A 356 -13.68 6.55 32.84
C THR A 356 -15.09 6.00 32.64
N ALA A 357 -15.36 5.37 31.50
CA ALA A 357 -16.64 4.79 31.14
C ALA A 357 -16.46 3.36 30.59
N MET A 358 -17.16 2.37 31.14
CA MET A 358 -17.07 0.97 30.71
C MET A 358 -18.46 0.32 30.64
N GLY A 359 -19.14 0.49 29.50
CA GLY A 359 -20.44 -0.08 29.21
C GLY A 359 -21.16 0.66 28.08
N ALA A 360 -22.06 -0.02 27.39
CA ALA A 360 -22.85 0.61 26.32
C ALA A 360 -23.66 1.79 26.88
N ASN A 361 -23.48 2.97 26.29
CA ASN A 361 -24.04 4.25 26.71
C ASN A 361 -23.69 4.69 28.16
N ALA A 362 -22.61 4.18 28.77
CA ALA A 362 -22.11 4.72 30.04
C ALA A 362 -21.66 6.18 29.85
N LEU A 363 -22.02 7.08 30.77
CA LEU A 363 -21.73 8.52 30.67
C LEU A 363 -22.19 9.18 29.35
N GLN A 364 -23.27 8.70 28.69
CA GLN A 364 -23.60 9.12 27.32
C GLN A 364 -23.75 10.65 27.14
N TYR A 365 -24.33 11.35 28.12
CA TYR A 365 -24.55 12.80 28.07
C TYR A 365 -23.53 13.64 28.87
N ASN A 366 -22.47 13.01 29.40
CA ASN A 366 -21.48 13.66 30.26
C ASN A 366 -20.78 14.84 29.59
N THR A 367 -20.63 15.95 30.33
CA THR A 367 -19.73 17.06 30.01
C THR A 367 -18.79 17.45 31.17
N GLY A 368 -19.01 16.96 32.40
CA GLY A 368 -18.18 17.18 33.59
C GLY A 368 -16.98 16.24 33.70
N SER A 369 -16.20 16.35 34.78
CA SER A 369 -14.89 15.70 34.92
C SER A 369 -14.78 14.68 36.05
N VAL A 370 -13.75 13.82 35.96
CA VAL A 370 -13.32 12.87 37.01
C VAL A 370 -14.38 11.81 37.38
N ASN A 371 -15.35 11.54 36.51
CA ASN A 371 -16.40 10.54 36.75
C ASN A 371 -15.97 9.13 36.34
N SER A 372 -16.28 8.12 37.15
CA SER A 372 -15.94 6.70 36.93
C SER A 372 -17.20 5.82 36.83
N ALA A 373 -17.62 5.47 35.62
CA ALA A 373 -18.87 4.76 35.33
C ALA A 373 -18.66 3.38 34.69
N PHE A 374 -19.02 2.31 35.39
CA PHE A 374 -18.90 0.92 34.94
C PHE A 374 -20.29 0.27 34.88
N GLY A 375 -20.61 -0.44 33.80
CA GLY A 375 -21.93 -1.03 33.53
C GLY A 375 -22.70 -0.33 32.40
N ALA A 376 -23.65 -1.03 31.79
CA ALA A 376 -24.45 -0.46 30.70
C ALA A 376 -25.31 0.71 31.20
N ALA A 377 -25.15 1.88 30.58
CA ALA A 377 -25.83 3.12 30.93
C ALA A 377 -25.75 3.51 32.43
N SER A 378 -24.62 3.27 33.10
CA SER A 378 -24.30 4.01 34.34
C SER A 378 -24.03 5.49 34.02
N MET A 379 -24.44 6.40 34.93
CA MET A 379 -24.34 7.86 34.77
C MET A 379 -24.87 8.40 33.43
N TYR A 380 -25.91 7.79 32.88
CA TYR A 380 -26.39 8.04 31.52
C TYR A 380 -26.68 9.54 31.24
N HIS A 381 -27.36 10.22 32.16
CA HIS A 381 -27.75 11.63 32.05
C HIS A 381 -26.82 12.64 32.74
N ASN A 382 -25.66 12.21 33.27
CA ASN A 382 -24.71 13.13 33.90
C ASN A 382 -24.40 14.27 32.93
N THR A 383 -24.47 15.53 33.38
CA THR A 383 -24.10 16.68 32.54
C THR A 383 -22.86 17.32 33.12
N THR A 384 -22.97 18.07 34.22
CA THR A 384 -21.85 18.81 34.84
C THR A 384 -21.35 18.18 36.14
N GLY A 385 -22.04 17.18 36.69
CA GLY A 385 -21.63 16.50 37.93
C GLY A 385 -20.23 15.89 37.84
N GLU A 386 -19.43 16.05 38.89
CA GLU A 386 -18.01 15.67 38.94
C GLU A 386 -17.67 14.69 40.07
N MET A 387 -16.56 13.97 39.92
CA MET A 387 -16.02 13.02 40.92
C MET A 387 -16.98 11.88 41.34
N ASN A 388 -17.98 11.57 40.52
CA ASN A 388 -18.93 10.47 40.80
C ASN A 388 -18.32 9.10 40.44
N ALA A 389 -18.72 8.03 41.14
CA ALA A 389 -18.17 6.68 40.99
C ALA A 389 -19.28 5.61 40.99
N ALA A 390 -19.76 5.19 39.81
CA ALA A 390 -20.95 4.36 39.64
C ALA A 390 -20.63 3.01 38.97
N PHE A 391 -20.87 1.90 39.68
CA PHE A 391 -20.48 0.54 39.26
C PHE A 391 -21.70 -0.40 39.19
N GLY A 392 -22.47 -0.32 38.11
CA GLY A 392 -23.61 -1.20 37.84
C GLY A 392 -24.43 -0.76 36.63
N ARG A 393 -25.21 -1.67 36.04
CA ARG A 393 -26.16 -1.27 34.98
C ARG A 393 -27.16 -0.27 35.56
N TRP A 394 -27.30 0.88 34.90
CA TRP A 394 -28.17 1.99 35.33
C TRP A 394 -27.90 2.56 36.74
N SER A 395 -26.70 2.41 37.31
CA SER A 395 -26.35 3.16 38.52
C SER A 395 -26.16 4.64 38.21
N LEU A 396 -26.58 5.51 39.14
CA LEU A 396 -26.51 6.98 39.06
C LEU A 396 -27.13 7.59 37.78
N PHE A 397 -28.11 6.89 37.17
CA PHE A 397 -28.56 7.11 35.79
C PHE A 397 -29.11 8.52 35.50
N GLU A 398 -29.91 9.09 36.41
CA GLU A 398 -30.56 10.40 36.22
C GLU A 398 -29.70 11.59 36.68
N ASN A 399 -28.53 11.37 37.30
CA ASN A 399 -27.72 12.46 37.84
C ASN A 399 -27.41 13.47 36.74
N ARG A 400 -27.30 14.76 37.08
CA ARG A 400 -26.97 15.84 36.13
C ARG A 400 -25.85 16.70 36.67
N GLU A 401 -26.06 17.22 37.87
CA GLU A 401 -25.23 18.26 38.50
C GLU A 401 -24.65 17.81 39.85
N GLY A 402 -25.02 16.62 40.33
CA GLY A 402 -24.56 16.08 41.62
C GLY A 402 -23.11 15.61 41.60
N ASN A 403 -22.40 15.82 42.70
CA ASN A 403 -20.95 15.58 42.83
C ASN A 403 -20.59 14.53 43.89
N GLU A 404 -19.41 13.92 43.76
CA GLU A 404 -18.80 13.03 44.78
C GLU A 404 -19.69 11.84 45.20
N ASN A 405 -20.63 11.40 44.34
CA ASN A 405 -21.52 10.28 44.65
C ASN A 405 -20.93 8.93 44.25
N THR A 406 -20.94 7.96 45.18
CA THR A 406 -20.61 6.55 44.92
C THR A 406 -21.88 5.72 44.73
N ALA A 407 -21.97 4.88 43.70
CA ALA A 407 -23.16 4.10 43.35
C ALA A 407 -22.84 2.70 42.77
N ILE A 408 -22.57 1.73 43.63
CA ILE A 408 -22.20 0.35 43.28
C ILE A 408 -23.44 -0.55 43.31
N GLY A 409 -23.77 -1.25 42.22
CA GLY A 409 -24.90 -2.17 42.12
C GLY A 409 -25.89 -1.81 41.01
N TYR A 410 -26.70 -2.77 40.56
CA TYR A 410 -27.73 -2.54 39.54
C TYR A 410 -28.70 -1.46 40.03
N LYS A 411 -28.86 -0.38 39.27
CA LYS A 411 -29.73 0.76 39.62
C LYS A 411 -29.42 1.47 40.95
N ALA A 412 -28.22 1.34 41.51
CA ALA A 412 -27.81 2.13 42.69
C ALA A 412 -27.90 3.64 42.39
N LEU A 413 -28.43 4.45 43.30
CA LEU A 413 -28.68 5.90 43.21
C LEU A 413 -29.45 6.36 41.94
N LYS A 414 -30.27 5.51 41.29
CA LYS A 414 -30.76 5.77 39.92
C LYS A 414 -31.37 7.17 39.72
N SER A 415 -32.24 7.62 40.63
CA SER A 415 -33.11 8.78 40.39
C SER A 415 -32.69 10.08 41.09
N ASP A 416 -31.43 10.16 41.55
CA ASP A 416 -30.87 11.47 41.92
C ASP A 416 -30.65 12.33 40.67
N THR A 417 -30.74 13.65 40.80
CA THR A 417 -30.51 14.61 39.72
C THR A 417 -29.50 15.69 40.05
N ILE A 418 -29.40 16.14 41.32
CA ILE A 418 -28.44 17.17 41.76
C ILE A 418 -27.84 16.91 43.16
N GLY A 419 -28.18 15.79 43.82
CA GLY A 419 -27.64 15.46 45.14
C GLY A 419 -26.17 15.08 45.09
N SER A 420 -25.46 15.29 46.21
CA SER A 420 -24.01 15.12 46.28
C SER A 420 -23.59 14.33 47.52
N ASN A 421 -22.36 13.81 47.51
CA ASN A 421 -21.75 13.14 48.67
C ASN A 421 -22.52 11.89 49.13
N ASN A 422 -23.33 11.27 48.25
CA ASN A 422 -24.11 10.08 48.57
C ASN A 422 -23.31 8.81 48.29
N THR A 423 -23.43 7.79 49.14
CA THR A 423 -22.87 6.45 48.93
C THR A 423 -23.99 5.42 48.88
N ALA A 424 -24.18 4.80 47.72
CA ALA A 424 -25.05 3.66 47.50
C ALA A 424 -24.20 2.44 47.12
N VAL A 425 -24.36 1.34 47.84
CA VAL A 425 -23.79 0.04 47.51
C VAL A 425 -24.90 -1.01 47.59
N GLY A 426 -25.00 -1.91 46.62
CA GLY A 426 -26.07 -2.90 46.52
C GLY A 426 -27.10 -2.58 45.43
N THR A 427 -27.80 -3.60 44.97
CA THR A 427 -28.84 -3.48 43.94
C THR A 427 -30.00 -2.61 44.45
N HIS A 428 -30.48 -1.69 43.61
CA HIS A 428 -31.49 -0.69 43.93
C HIS A 428 -31.21 0.21 45.15
N ALA A 429 -29.96 0.28 45.62
CA ALA A 429 -29.63 1.14 46.74
C ALA A 429 -29.92 2.63 46.40
N LEU A 430 -30.51 3.45 47.28
CA LEU A 430 -30.88 4.86 47.06
C LEU A 430 -31.75 5.14 45.80
N TYR A 431 -32.48 4.15 45.26
CA TYR A 431 -33.09 4.21 43.92
C TYR A 431 -33.95 5.45 43.60
N TYR A 432 -34.82 5.89 44.51
CA TYR A 432 -35.71 7.06 44.33
C TYR A 432 -35.23 8.32 45.07
N ASN A 433 -33.94 8.41 45.39
CA ASN A 433 -33.43 9.54 46.16
C ASN A 433 -33.13 10.75 45.27
N LYS A 434 -34.11 11.65 45.12
CA LYS A 434 -33.98 12.85 44.31
C LYS A 434 -33.54 14.06 45.13
N ASN A 435 -32.44 14.69 44.73
CA ASN A 435 -31.96 16.00 45.22
C ASN A 435 -31.69 16.03 46.73
N ARG A 436 -31.06 14.99 47.28
CA ARG A 436 -30.60 14.96 48.68
C ARG A 436 -29.13 14.57 48.72
N SER A 437 -28.44 14.96 49.77
CA SER A 437 -26.99 14.82 49.87
C SER A 437 -26.57 14.17 51.18
N HIS A 438 -25.37 13.59 51.22
CA HIS A 438 -24.73 12.98 52.41
C HIS A 438 -25.41 11.69 52.93
N LEU A 439 -26.06 10.92 52.04
CA LEU A 439 -26.78 9.69 52.42
C LEU A 439 -25.94 8.43 52.19
N VAL A 440 -26.00 7.45 53.10
CA VAL A 440 -25.24 6.20 53.01
C VAL A 440 -26.15 4.98 53.08
N ALA A 441 -26.08 4.13 52.05
CA ALA A 441 -26.77 2.86 51.92
C ALA A 441 -25.80 1.76 51.46
N VAL A 442 -25.84 0.60 52.11
CA VAL A 442 -25.01 -0.57 51.76
C VAL A 442 -25.86 -1.84 51.81
N GLY A 443 -25.84 -2.60 50.71
CA GLY A 443 -26.55 -3.84 50.42
C GLY A 443 -27.94 -3.66 49.74
N ASP A 444 -28.65 -4.76 49.46
CA ASP A 444 -29.80 -4.73 48.54
C ASP A 444 -30.98 -3.87 49.05
N SER A 445 -31.52 -3.06 48.15
CA SER A 445 -32.66 -2.16 48.39
C SER A 445 -32.46 -1.17 49.55
N ALA A 446 -31.21 -1.00 50.00
CA ALA A 446 -30.80 0.00 50.96
C ALA A 446 -31.17 1.40 50.45
N LEU A 447 -32.06 2.12 51.13
CA LEU A 447 -32.53 3.49 50.81
C LEU A 447 -33.48 3.60 49.60
N PHE A 448 -34.12 2.49 49.20
CA PHE A 448 -35.08 2.45 48.10
C PHE A 448 -36.19 3.52 48.19
N TYR A 449 -36.70 3.82 49.40
CA TYR A 449 -37.77 4.81 49.65
C TYR A 449 -37.47 5.78 50.82
N ASN A 450 -36.54 6.73 50.64
CA ASN A 450 -36.17 7.70 51.69
C ASN A 450 -37.23 8.80 52.01
N SER A 451 -38.31 8.92 51.23
CA SER A 451 -39.61 9.58 51.55
C SER A 451 -40.34 9.89 50.25
N TYR A 452 -41.56 9.38 50.07
CA TYR A 452 -42.45 9.75 48.95
C TYR A 452 -43.56 10.67 49.47
N GLY A 453 -43.44 11.98 49.21
CA GLY A 453 -44.44 13.00 49.55
C GLY A 453 -44.42 13.50 51.00
N ALA A 454 -43.64 14.54 51.30
CA ALA A 454 -43.58 15.20 52.61
C ALA A 454 -43.41 16.74 52.46
N THR A 455 -43.90 17.51 53.44
CA THR A 455 -44.15 18.95 53.30
C THR A 455 -43.78 19.82 54.52
N GLU A 456 -42.97 19.35 55.48
CA GLU A 456 -42.65 20.09 56.72
C GLU A 456 -41.18 20.03 57.18
N ASN A 457 -40.82 20.90 58.13
CA ASN A 457 -39.49 21.50 58.33
C ASN A 457 -38.34 20.61 58.89
N TYR A 458 -38.51 19.30 59.11
CA TYR A 458 -37.48 18.46 59.76
C TYR A 458 -37.19 17.16 58.98
N HIS A 459 -36.64 17.32 57.77
CA HIS A 459 -36.20 16.21 56.92
C HIS A 459 -34.84 15.64 57.37
N GLY A 460 -34.88 14.75 58.37
CA GLY A 460 -33.77 13.91 58.85
C GLY A 460 -34.26 12.48 59.12
N LYS A 461 -34.90 11.89 58.11
CA LYS A 461 -35.77 10.71 58.21
C LYS A 461 -35.35 9.67 57.15
N PHE A 462 -35.63 8.38 57.37
CA PHE A 462 -35.43 7.27 56.41
C PHE A 462 -33.99 6.90 55.94
N ASN A 463 -32.92 7.16 56.69
CA ASN A 463 -31.55 6.65 56.42
C ASN A 463 -31.47 5.11 56.47
N THR A 464 -31.72 4.45 55.34
CA THR A 464 -31.80 2.99 55.18
C THR A 464 -30.50 2.31 54.68
N ALA A 465 -29.56 1.91 55.55
CA ALA A 465 -28.58 0.88 55.17
C ALA A 465 -29.26 -0.51 55.14
N ILE A 466 -28.83 -1.52 54.34
CA ILE A 466 -29.41 -2.89 54.31
C ILE A 466 -28.35 -3.95 53.98
N GLY A 467 -27.57 -4.39 54.97
CA GLY A 467 -26.59 -5.45 54.79
C GLY A 467 -25.90 -5.81 56.09
N SER A 468 -26.37 -6.87 56.75
CA SER A 468 -26.10 -7.13 58.17
C SER A 468 -26.58 -5.99 59.08
N ASN A 469 -25.81 -4.92 59.26
CA ASN A 469 -25.90 -4.08 60.46
C ASN A 469 -26.89 -2.91 60.35
N ALA A 470 -28.15 -3.25 60.06
CA ALA A 470 -29.11 -2.43 59.34
C ALA A 470 -29.54 -1.04 59.91
N LEU A 471 -30.72 -0.92 60.57
CA LEU A 471 -31.32 0.42 60.86
C LEU A 471 -30.50 1.29 61.84
N HIS A 472 -29.31 0.86 62.27
CA HIS A 472 -29.17 0.27 63.60
C HIS A 472 -29.45 1.20 64.79
N ASN A 473 -29.53 2.52 64.56
CA ASN A 473 -30.03 3.51 65.51
C ASN A 473 -30.81 4.64 64.80
N ASN A 474 -32.00 4.31 64.29
CA ASN A 474 -33.05 5.29 64.10
C ASN A 474 -33.47 5.82 65.47
N THR A 475 -33.53 7.14 65.65
CA THR A 475 -33.57 7.78 66.99
C THR A 475 -34.31 9.11 67.06
N LYS A 476 -34.22 9.97 66.04
CA LYS A 476 -35.02 11.21 65.92
C LYS A 476 -35.56 11.49 64.52
N GLY A 477 -35.16 10.69 63.54
CA GLY A 477 -35.95 10.61 62.33
C GLY A 477 -37.22 9.79 62.57
N TYR A 478 -38.11 9.86 61.60
CA TYR A 478 -39.07 8.79 61.34
C TYR A 478 -38.35 7.80 60.41
N ASN A 479 -38.56 6.49 60.55
CA ASN A 479 -38.23 5.47 59.54
C ASN A 479 -36.77 5.29 59.01
N ASN A 480 -35.67 5.81 59.60
CA ASN A 480 -34.29 5.35 59.25
C ASN A 480 -34.14 3.81 59.43
N THR A 481 -33.39 3.00 58.62
CA THR A 481 -33.71 1.56 58.25
C THR A 481 -32.46 0.67 57.84
N ALA A 482 -32.35 -0.68 57.61
CA ALA A 482 -33.17 -1.91 57.79
C ALA A 482 -33.00 -3.16 56.87
N VAL A 483 -31.86 -3.90 56.90
CA VAL A 483 -31.88 -5.37 57.18
C VAL A 483 -30.50 -6.00 57.53
N GLY A 484 -30.53 -7.11 58.27
CA GLY A 484 -29.49 -8.14 58.44
C GLY A 484 -29.14 -8.47 59.92
N TYR A 485 -28.12 -9.31 60.16
CA TYR A 485 -27.63 -9.57 61.54
C TYR A 485 -27.23 -8.24 62.21
N LYS A 486 -27.87 -7.94 63.34
CA LYS A 486 -27.87 -6.65 64.05
C LYS A 486 -28.47 -5.48 63.26
N ALA A 487 -29.79 -5.42 63.15
CA ALA A 487 -30.57 -4.23 62.76
C ALA A 487 -31.38 -3.68 63.96
N LEU A 488 -31.81 -2.40 63.99
CA LEU A 488 -31.79 -1.62 65.26
C LEU A 488 -32.12 -2.36 66.55
N TYR A 489 -31.04 -2.64 67.26
CA TYR A 489 -31.04 -3.15 68.61
C TYR A 489 -31.49 -2.04 69.59
N SER A 490 -31.21 -0.78 69.25
CA SER A 490 -31.20 0.34 70.21
C SER A 490 -32.02 1.57 69.75
N ASP A 491 -33.16 1.34 69.08
CA ASP A 491 -34.21 2.36 69.09
C ASP A 491 -34.61 2.70 70.54
N THR A 492 -34.84 3.98 70.80
CA THR A 492 -34.87 4.53 72.16
C THR A 492 -35.74 5.77 72.34
N THR A 493 -35.78 6.70 71.37
CA THR A 493 -36.48 8.00 71.50
C THR A 493 -37.10 8.55 70.20
N GLY A 494 -37.24 7.72 69.16
CA GLY A 494 -37.85 8.12 67.88
C GLY A 494 -39.16 7.37 67.60
N GLU A 495 -39.88 7.77 66.55
CA GLU A 495 -41.13 7.12 66.13
C GLU A 495 -41.00 6.47 64.75
N ALA A 496 -41.74 5.38 64.54
CA ALA A 496 -41.68 4.56 63.32
C ALA A 496 -40.27 4.02 63.07
N ASN A 497 -39.77 3.31 64.07
CA ASN A 497 -38.49 2.63 64.11
C ASN A 497 -38.80 1.11 64.16
N THR A 498 -37.93 0.23 63.68
CA THR A 498 -38.23 -1.17 63.23
C THR A 498 -36.92 -1.99 63.23
N ALA A 499 -36.82 -3.31 63.13
CA ALA A 499 -35.49 -3.96 63.06
C ALA A 499 -35.55 -5.41 62.63
N ILE A 500 -34.57 -5.86 61.84
CA ILE A 500 -34.73 -7.10 61.08
C ILE A 500 -33.41 -7.86 60.88
N GLY A 501 -33.22 -8.98 61.59
CA GLY A 501 -32.14 -9.97 61.38
C GLY A 501 -31.28 -10.22 62.63
N SER A 502 -30.85 -11.47 62.84
CA SER A 502 -30.41 -12.03 64.14
C SER A 502 -29.60 -11.07 65.04
N ASN A 503 -29.98 -11.01 66.34
CA ASN A 503 -29.74 -9.87 67.24
C ASN A 503 -30.32 -8.53 66.74
N ALA A 504 -31.60 -8.50 66.32
CA ALA A 504 -32.33 -7.27 65.97
C ALA A 504 -33.43 -6.96 66.99
N LEU A 505 -33.59 -5.67 67.35
CA LEU A 505 -34.45 -5.19 68.47
C LEU A 505 -34.24 -5.95 69.80
N TYR A 506 -33.09 -6.63 69.92
CA TYR A 506 -32.73 -7.48 71.04
C TYR A 506 -32.17 -6.61 72.17
N LYS A 507 -32.13 -7.13 73.42
CA LYS A 507 -31.61 -6.42 74.60
C LYS A 507 -30.34 -7.09 75.11
#